data_AF-K0KCL5-F1
#
_entry.id   AF-K0KCL5-F1
#
_cell.length_a   1.000
_cell.length_b   1.000
_cell.length_c   1.000
_cell.angle_alpha   90.00
_cell.angle_beta   90.00
_cell.angle_gamma   90.00
#
_symmetry.space_group_name_H-M   'P 1'
#
loop_
_entity.id
_entity.type
_entity.pdbx_description
1 polymer ?
#
loop_
_entity_poly.entity_id
_entity_poly.type
_entity_poly.pdbx_seq_one_letter_code
_entity_poly.pdbx_strand_id
1 'polypeptide(L)'
;MRVSRLTLPVLAVALVVATAPASGGAVESPVESNPVEWREAFSPDGTITRVAVPVAAEPRAAVSEVVADVVPVQQTGPSDQRFDLVFVGDGYTSSELDTYHRHVVGKWDELSAVEPFKSYKQYFNVWQVNVVSAESGVDNDPALGSARDTALDMGFWCQGRDVNTERLLCVNQAKAAQFGALAPEADQVIALGNTAKYGGAGGGVATAAGANAQAGQIAVHELGHSIGGLADEYDYPYDRYSGGEPFEPNATADPSGAKWSRYLGQTSPDGGTVGAYEGSRYYRYGLYRPTENSIMRTLGREFNLVGREAMVDAFKTKIPEIR
;
A
#
# COMPACT_ATOMS: atom_id res chain seq x y z
N MET A 1 -47.97 -2.47 78.27
CA MET A 1 -47.27 -2.95 77.07
C MET A 1 -45.90 -2.28 77.04
N ARG A 2 -44.83 -3.09 77.15
CA ARG A 2 -43.46 -2.64 77.40
C ARG A 2 -42.74 -2.24 76.11
N VAL A 3 -41.92 -1.20 76.23
CA VAL A 3 -41.03 -0.62 75.23
C VAL A 3 -39.72 -1.42 75.18
N SER A 4 -39.22 -1.75 73.98
CA SER A 4 -37.82 -2.13 73.76
C SER A 4 -37.30 -1.49 72.47
N ARG A 5 -36.37 -0.55 72.62
CA ARG A 5 -35.50 -0.03 71.57
C ARG A 5 -34.22 -0.88 71.56
N LEU A 6 -33.80 -1.38 70.40
CA LEU A 6 -32.50 -2.02 70.19
C LEU A 6 -31.59 -1.04 69.43
N THR A 7 -30.53 -0.62 70.11
CA THR A 7 -29.36 0.06 69.57
C THR A 7 -28.29 -0.98 69.26
N LEU A 8 -27.77 -1.01 68.03
CA LEU A 8 -26.57 -1.80 67.66
C LEU A 8 -25.31 -0.91 67.71
N PRO A 9 -24.18 -1.41 68.23
CA PRO A 9 -22.93 -0.66 68.33
C PRO A 9 -22.11 -0.72 67.03
N VAL A 10 -21.43 0.38 66.72
CA VAL A 10 -20.44 0.52 65.63
C VAL A 10 -19.09 0.01 66.13
N LEU A 11 -18.49 -0.96 65.44
CA LEU A 11 -17.15 -1.48 65.70
C LEU A 11 -16.17 -0.90 64.66
N ALA A 12 -15.23 -0.06 65.10
CA ALA A 12 -14.14 0.45 64.29
C ALA A 12 -12.95 -0.53 64.34
N VAL A 13 -12.46 -0.97 63.18
CA VAL A 13 -11.26 -1.80 63.05
C VAL A 13 -10.17 -0.96 62.38
N ALA A 14 -9.06 -0.76 63.10
CA ALA A 14 -7.86 -0.11 62.60
C ALA A 14 -6.99 -1.12 61.83
N LEU A 15 -6.57 -0.78 60.60
CA LEU A 15 -5.66 -1.59 59.79
C LEU A 15 -4.22 -1.08 59.97
N VAL A 16 -3.33 -1.94 60.43
CA VAL A 16 -1.88 -1.69 60.52
C VAL A 16 -1.24 -2.06 59.18
N VAL A 17 -0.53 -1.11 58.57
CA VAL A 17 0.26 -1.33 57.34
C VAL A 17 1.67 -1.76 57.75
N ALA A 18 2.05 -3.00 57.40
CA ALA A 18 3.44 -3.48 57.51
C ALA A 18 4.15 -3.24 56.18
N THR A 19 5.21 -2.42 56.19
CA THR A 19 6.06 -2.16 55.03
C THR A 19 7.19 -3.20 54.95
N ALA A 20 7.23 -3.97 53.86
CA ALA A 20 8.37 -4.81 53.51
C ALA A 20 9.41 -4.00 52.72
N PRO A 21 10.73 -4.25 52.88
CA PRO A 21 11.77 -3.52 52.16
C PRO A 21 11.82 -3.97 50.70
N ALA A 22 11.79 -3.01 49.78
CA ALA A 22 11.97 -3.25 48.35
C ALA A 22 13.45 -3.59 48.05
N SER A 23 13.69 -4.78 47.52
CA SER A 23 14.95 -5.17 46.90
C SER A 23 15.16 -4.35 45.63
N GLY A 24 16.26 -3.60 45.56
CA GLY A 24 16.68 -2.86 44.37
C GLY A 24 17.07 -3.81 43.24
N GLY A 25 16.11 -4.13 42.38
CA GLY A 25 16.37 -4.56 41.01
C GLY A 25 16.26 -3.33 40.13
N ALA A 26 17.35 -2.97 39.45
CA ALA A 26 17.27 -2.05 38.32
C ALA A 26 16.32 -2.69 37.30
N VAL A 27 15.11 -2.14 37.19
CA VAL A 27 14.22 -2.44 36.09
C VAL A 27 14.89 -1.83 34.87
N GLU A 28 15.49 -2.66 34.02
CA GLU A 28 15.76 -2.25 32.65
C GLU A 28 14.43 -1.81 32.06
N SER A 29 14.29 -0.50 31.84
CA SER A 29 13.16 0.03 31.08
C SER A 29 13.07 -0.76 29.77
N PRO A 30 11.88 -1.24 29.37
CA PRO A 30 11.73 -1.82 28.04
C PRO A 30 12.20 -0.77 27.05
N VAL A 31 13.13 -1.14 26.17
CA VAL A 31 13.43 -0.33 24.99
C VAL A 31 12.09 -0.15 24.29
N GLU A 32 11.51 1.05 24.33
CA GLU A 32 10.35 1.38 23.51
C GLU A 32 10.79 1.14 22.06
N SER A 33 10.36 0.02 21.48
CA SER A 33 10.55 -0.21 20.06
C SER A 33 9.74 0.88 19.36
N ASN A 34 10.43 1.84 18.72
CA ASN A 34 9.78 2.82 17.89
C ASN A 34 8.82 2.09 16.94
N PRO A 35 7.54 2.50 16.85
CA PRO A 35 6.60 1.82 15.98
C PRO A 35 7.12 1.84 14.54
N VAL A 36 6.98 0.72 13.84
CA VAL A 36 7.36 0.58 12.43
C VAL A 36 6.13 0.36 11.56
N GLU A 37 6.18 0.89 10.34
CA GLU A 37 5.27 0.56 9.26
C GLU A 37 6.02 -0.27 8.21
N TRP A 38 5.32 -1.20 7.58
CA TRP A 38 5.87 -1.99 6.49
C TRP A 38 5.56 -1.33 5.16
N ARG A 39 6.58 -1.20 4.32
CA ARG A 39 6.49 -0.67 2.96
C ARG A 39 7.10 -1.64 1.98
N GLU A 40 6.52 -1.69 0.79
CA GLU A 40 7.14 -2.36 -0.33
C GLU A 40 8.06 -1.39 -1.04
N ALA A 41 9.29 -1.82 -1.25
CA ALA A 41 10.30 -1.09 -2.00
C ALA A 41 10.54 -1.78 -3.34
N PHE A 42 10.53 -0.98 -4.40
CA PHE A 42 10.69 -1.46 -5.77
C PHE A 42 12.08 -1.10 -6.28
N SER A 43 12.88 -2.13 -6.56
CA SER A 43 14.23 -1.96 -7.09
C SER A 43 14.22 -1.77 -8.62
N PRO A 44 15.22 -1.10 -9.21
CA PRO A 44 15.26 -0.86 -10.66
C PRO A 44 15.36 -2.14 -11.51
N ASP A 45 15.84 -3.24 -10.92
CA ASP A 45 15.88 -4.57 -11.54
C ASP A 45 14.53 -5.31 -11.48
N GLY A 46 13.52 -4.68 -10.87
CA GLY A 46 12.17 -5.23 -10.68
C GLY A 46 11.99 -6.04 -9.41
N THR A 47 13.04 -6.24 -8.60
CA THR A 47 12.94 -6.93 -7.30
C THR A 47 12.10 -6.09 -6.33
N ILE A 48 11.19 -6.75 -5.62
CA ILE A 48 10.28 -6.13 -4.64
C ILE A 48 10.68 -6.61 -3.25
N THR A 49 10.83 -5.73 -2.27
CA THR A 49 11.18 -6.12 -0.89
C THR A 49 10.29 -5.42 0.13
N ARG A 50 9.98 -6.12 1.24
CA ARG A 50 9.36 -5.47 2.40
C ARG A 50 10.41 -4.86 3.30
N VAL A 51 10.25 -3.57 3.54
CA VAL A 51 11.10 -2.76 4.41
C VAL A 51 10.30 -2.30 5.61
N ALA A 52 10.83 -2.51 6.82
CA ALA A 52 10.30 -1.92 8.04
C ALA A 52 10.86 -0.51 8.17
N VAL A 53 10.01 0.50 8.10
CA VAL A 53 10.38 1.91 8.24
C VAL A 53 9.83 2.43 9.56
N PRO A 54 10.59 3.22 10.35
CA PRO A 54 10.05 3.90 11.52
C PRO A 54 8.82 4.73 11.12
N VAL A 55 7.70 4.59 11.84
CA VAL A 55 6.50 5.41 11.59
C VAL A 55 6.89 6.88 11.73
N ALA A 56 6.46 7.71 10.78
CA ALA A 56 6.75 9.13 10.82
C ALA A 56 6.10 9.71 12.09
N ALA A 57 6.89 10.42 12.89
CA ALA A 57 6.37 11.16 14.04
C ALA A 57 5.70 12.46 13.54
N GLU A 58 4.75 12.33 12.63
CA GLU A 58 4.00 13.47 12.14
C GLU A 58 2.83 13.73 13.09
N PRO A 59 2.66 14.95 13.62
CA PRO A 59 1.41 15.31 14.24
C PRO A 59 0.33 15.09 13.19
N ARG A 60 -0.67 14.25 13.50
CA ARG A 60 -1.85 14.06 12.66
C ARG A 60 -2.36 15.46 12.32
N ALA A 61 -2.16 15.89 11.08
CA ALA A 61 -2.62 17.19 10.64
C ALA A 61 -4.10 17.28 11.03
N ALA A 62 -4.48 18.39 11.67
CA ALA A 62 -5.90 18.68 11.80
C ALA A 62 -6.51 18.56 10.40
N VAL A 63 -7.67 17.93 10.28
CA VAL A 63 -8.37 17.86 8.99
C VAL A 63 -8.74 19.31 8.65
N SER A 64 -7.87 20.01 7.92
CA SER A 64 -8.27 21.18 7.17
C SER A 64 -9.13 20.69 6.01
N GLU A 65 -10.16 21.46 5.65
CA GLU A 65 -10.76 21.31 4.32
C GLU A 65 -9.66 21.63 3.30
N VAL A 66 -8.98 20.57 2.83
CA VAL A 66 -8.06 20.70 1.71
C VAL A 66 -8.89 21.05 0.47
N VAL A 67 -8.37 21.97 -0.34
CA VAL A 67 -9.02 22.38 -1.58
C VAL A 67 -8.02 22.18 -2.71
N ALA A 68 -8.45 21.48 -3.74
CA ALA A 68 -7.71 21.30 -4.98
C ALA A 68 -8.70 21.11 -6.13
N ASP A 69 -8.29 21.51 -7.33
CA ASP A 69 -9.08 21.23 -8.53
C ASP A 69 -9.00 19.73 -8.84
N VAL A 70 -10.16 19.12 -9.09
CA VAL A 70 -10.27 17.73 -9.54
C VAL A 70 -10.62 17.73 -11.02
N VAL A 71 -9.76 17.11 -11.82
CA VAL A 71 -9.86 17.10 -13.29
C VAL A 71 -10.05 15.66 -13.77
N PRO A 72 -11.08 15.36 -14.59
CA PRO A 72 -11.18 14.06 -15.23
C PRO A 72 -10.10 13.93 -16.31
N VAL A 73 -9.29 12.88 -16.22
CA VAL A 73 -8.38 12.45 -17.29
C VAL A 73 -9.08 11.46 -18.20
N GLN A 74 -9.93 10.61 -17.62
CA GLN A 74 -10.83 9.72 -18.35
C GLN A 74 -12.12 9.58 -17.52
N GLN A 75 -13.29 9.74 -18.14
CA GLN A 75 -14.57 9.45 -17.48
C GLN A 75 -15.44 8.64 -18.44
N THR A 76 -15.75 7.41 -18.06
CA THR A 76 -16.42 6.43 -18.93
C THR A 76 -17.79 6.01 -18.41
N GLY A 77 -18.17 6.49 -17.23
CA GLY A 77 -19.46 6.21 -16.60
C GLY A 77 -19.54 6.76 -15.17
N PRO A 78 -20.66 6.52 -14.47
CA PRO A 78 -20.81 6.85 -13.06
C PRO A 78 -19.89 5.99 -12.18
N SER A 79 -19.42 6.56 -11.07
CA SER A 79 -18.42 5.93 -10.18
C SER A 79 -18.91 4.64 -9.49
N ASP A 80 -20.22 4.50 -9.28
CA ASP A 80 -20.83 3.27 -8.78
C ASP A 80 -20.75 2.08 -9.77
N GLN A 81 -20.36 2.34 -11.02
CA GLN A 81 -20.24 1.36 -12.11
C GLN A 81 -18.88 1.42 -12.80
N ARG A 82 -17.90 2.11 -12.24
CA ARG A 82 -16.53 2.23 -12.76
C ARG A 82 -15.52 2.08 -11.63
N PHE A 83 -14.28 1.75 -11.96
CA PHE A 83 -13.19 1.91 -11.01
C PHE A 83 -12.65 3.33 -11.10
N ASP A 84 -12.67 4.06 -9.99
CA ASP A 84 -12.18 5.43 -9.89
C ASP A 84 -10.72 5.41 -9.39
N LEU A 85 -9.80 5.52 -10.35
CA LEU A 85 -8.36 5.64 -10.09
C LEU A 85 -8.00 7.11 -9.93
N VAL A 86 -7.47 7.48 -8.77
CA VAL A 86 -7.18 8.87 -8.42
C VAL A 86 -5.68 9.10 -8.32
N PHE A 87 -5.17 10.05 -9.09
CA PHE A 87 -3.81 10.53 -8.99
C PHE A 87 -3.76 11.82 -8.16
N VAL A 88 -2.86 11.86 -7.18
CA VAL A 88 -2.48 13.08 -6.43
C VAL A 88 -1.02 13.42 -6.73
N GLY A 89 -0.72 14.67 -7.08
CA GLY A 89 0.64 15.09 -7.41
C GLY A 89 1.37 15.62 -6.18
N ASP A 90 2.69 15.46 -6.13
CA ASP A 90 3.53 16.18 -5.18
C ASP A 90 4.80 16.73 -5.84
N GLY A 91 5.25 17.89 -5.39
CA GLY A 91 6.39 18.59 -5.98
C GLY A 91 6.11 19.28 -7.31
N TYR A 92 4.83 19.46 -7.67
CA TYR A 92 4.43 20.25 -8.85
C TYR A 92 3.95 21.62 -8.39
N THR A 93 4.62 22.67 -8.84
CA THR A 93 4.16 24.05 -8.64
C THR A 93 2.97 24.38 -9.53
N SER A 94 2.33 25.53 -9.30
CA SER A 94 1.18 25.97 -10.11
C SER A 94 1.52 26.11 -11.61
N SER A 95 2.76 26.50 -11.95
CA SER A 95 3.22 26.56 -13.34
C SER A 95 3.59 25.20 -13.95
N GLU A 96 3.57 24.13 -13.16
CA GLU A 96 3.93 22.77 -13.59
C GLU A 96 2.71 21.84 -13.68
N LEU A 97 1.49 22.33 -13.49
CA LEU A 97 0.27 21.50 -13.58
C LEU A 97 0.09 20.85 -14.97
N ASP A 98 0.54 21.49 -16.04
CA ASP A 98 0.58 20.89 -17.38
C ASP A 98 1.59 19.72 -17.48
N THR A 99 2.69 19.81 -16.73
CA THR A 99 3.65 18.71 -16.60
C THR A 99 3.07 17.57 -15.78
N TYR A 100 2.42 17.89 -14.65
CA TYR A 100 1.71 16.91 -13.84
C TYR A 100 0.64 16.16 -14.66
N HIS A 101 -0.17 16.89 -15.43
CA HIS A 101 -1.17 16.28 -16.29
C HIS A 101 -0.57 15.28 -17.29
N ARG A 102 0.54 15.65 -17.94
CA ARG A 102 1.27 14.74 -18.84
C ARG A 102 1.80 13.51 -18.13
N HIS A 103 2.26 13.63 -16.89
CA HIS A 103 2.68 12.48 -16.09
C HIS A 103 1.51 11.56 -15.73
N VAL A 104 0.35 12.12 -15.36
CA VAL A 104 -0.86 11.32 -15.10
C VAL A 104 -1.31 10.57 -16.35
N VAL A 105 -1.40 11.24 -17.50
CA VAL A 105 -1.75 10.62 -18.78
C VAL A 105 -0.75 9.50 -19.13
N GLY A 106 0.55 9.78 -19.04
CA GLY A 106 1.58 8.78 -19.30
C GLY A 106 1.49 7.57 -18.37
N LYS A 107 1.21 7.80 -17.07
CA LYS A 107 1.05 6.72 -16.09
C LYS A 107 -0.20 5.88 -16.37
N TRP A 108 -1.29 6.52 -16.77
CA TRP A 108 -2.50 5.82 -17.18
C TRP A 108 -2.28 5.00 -18.45
N ASP A 109 -1.52 5.51 -19.43
CA ASP A 109 -1.20 4.77 -20.65
C ASP A 109 -0.29 3.56 -20.36
N GLU A 110 0.69 3.69 -19.47
CA GLU A 110 1.53 2.58 -19.01
C GLU A 110 0.71 1.47 -18.34
N LEU A 111 -0.15 1.85 -17.39
CA LEU A 111 -0.99 0.91 -16.64
C LEU A 111 -2.01 0.24 -17.56
N SER A 112 -2.72 1.02 -18.37
CA SER A 112 -3.76 0.53 -19.28
C SER A 112 -3.21 -0.20 -20.51
N ALA A 113 -1.88 -0.33 -20.63
CA ALA A 113 -1.25 -1.22 -21.61
C ALA A 113 -1.11 -2.67 -21.09
N VAL A 114 -1.27 -2.90 -19.78
CA VAL A 114 -1.14 -4.22 -19.14
C VAL A 114 -2.50 -4.91 -19.03
N GLU A 115 -2.56 -6.21 -19.28
CA GLU A 115 -3.77 -7.00 -19.04
C GLU A 115 -3.96 -7.30 -17.54
N PRO A 116 -5.19 -7.28 -16.98
CA PRO A 116 -6.46 -7.10 -17.68
C PRO A 116 -6.88 -5.63 -17.87
N PHE A 117 -6.15 -4.64 -17.34
CA PHE A 117 -6.52 -3.23 -17.47
C PHE A 117 -6.74 -2.79 -18.91
N LYS A 118 -5.91 -3.29 -19.83
CA LYS A 118 -6.04 -3.03 -21.28
C LYS A 118 -7.39 -3.42 -21.85
N SER A 119 -7.86 -4.63 -21.58
CA SER A 119 -9.15 -5.13 -22.08
C SER A 119 -10.35 -4.47 -21.39
N TYR A 120 -10.15 -3.95 -20.18
CA TYR A 120 -11.19 -3.35 -19.34
C TYR A 120 -11.05 -1.82 -19.23
N LYS A 121 -10.24 -1.18 -20.07
CA LYS A 121 -9.90 0.25 -19.99
C LYS A 121 -11.15 1.15 -19.96
N GLN A 122 -12.21 0.78 -20.68
CA GLN A 122 -13.49 1.50 -20.71
C GLN A 122 -14.30 1.45 -19.40
N TYR A 123 -13.85 0.70 -18.39
CA TYR A 123 -14.52 0.60 -17.09
C TYR A 123 -13.79 1.34 -15.97
N PHE A 124 -12.81 2.17 -16.33
CA PHE A 124 -12.11 3.05 -15.39
C PHE A 124 -12.54 4.49 -15.61
N ASN A 125 -12.75 5.19 -14.50
CA ASN A 125 -12.62 6.63 -14.41
C ASN A 125 -11.21 6.93 -13.87
N VAL A 126 -10.55 7.94 -14.44
CA VAL A 126 -9.23 8.39 -14.02
C VAL A 126 -9.32 9.86 -13.66
N TRP A 127 -9.00 10.16 -12.42
CA TRP A 127 -9.08 11.49 -11.85
C TRP A 127 -7.69 12.00 -11.50
N GLN A 128 -7.48 13.28 -11.75
CA GLN A 128 -6.30 14.02 -11.36
C GLN A 128 -6.70 15.05 -10.32
N VAL A 129 -6.07 15.05 -9.15
CA VAL A 129 -6.22 16.08 -8.13
C VAL A 129 -5.00 17.00 -8.18
N ASN A 130 -5.21 18.28 -8.46
CA ASN A 130 -4.18 19.29 -8.62
C ASN A 130 -3.70 19.83 -7.26
N VAL A 131 -2.90 19.04 -6.57
CA VAL A 131 -2.24 19.46 -5.35
C VAL A 131 -1.02 20.32 -5.71
N VAL A 132 -1.05 21.60 -5.35
CA VAL A 132 0.02 22.57 -5.67
C VAL A 132 1.06 22.58 -4.55
N SER A 133 2.32 22.32 -4.90
CA SER A 133 3.48 22.45 -4.01
C SER A 133 4.13 23.84 -4.11
N ALA A 134 4.81 24.27 -3.06
CA ALA A 134 5.54 25.55 -3.04
C ALA A 134 6.84 25.46 -3.85
N GLU A 135 7.52 24.31 -3.79
CA GLU A 135 8.73 24.03 -4.55
C GLU A 135 8.56 22.89 -5.55
N SER A 136 9.35 22.93 -6.62
CA SER A 136 9.45 21.87 -7.62
C SER A 136 10.40 20.76 -7.15
N GLY A 137 10.00 19.51 -7.37
CA GLY A 137 10.78 18.32 -6.98
C GLY A 137 10.29 17.68 -5.69
N VAL A 138 11.01 16.67 -5.22
CA VAL A 138 10.71 15.93 -3.98
C VAL A 138 11.93 15.96 -3.05
N ASP A 139 11.73 15.62 -1.78
CA ASP A 139 12.81 15.47 -0.82
C ASP A 139 13.79 14.38 -1.25
N ASN A 140 15.05 14.60 -0.90
CA ASN A 140 16.16 13.69 -1.16
C ASN A 140 16.41 13.42 -2.66
N ASP A 141 16.13 14.38 -3.53
CA ASP A 141 16.48 14.37 -4.95
C ASP A 141 17.17 15.71 -5.32
N PRO A 142 18.46 15.71 -5.74
CA PRO A 142 19.24 14.57 -6.25
C PRO A 142 19.92 13.67 -5.20
N ALA A 143 20.00 14.09 -3.95
CA ALA A 143 20.76 13.37 -2.92
C ALA A 143 20.10 13.44 -1.54
N LEU A 144 20.37 12.44 -0.70
CA LEU A 144 19.94 12.41 0.69
C LEU A 144 20.35 13.69 1.42
N GLY A 145 19.39 14.32 2.12
CA GLY A 145 19.55 15.59 2.82
C GLY A 145 19.17 16.83 2.02
N SER A 146 18.79 16.69 0.73
CA SER A 146 18.09 17.76 0.01
C SER A 146 16.62 17.80 0.44
N ALA A 147 16.08 19.01 0.61
CA ALA A 147 14.70 19.22 1.06
C ALA A 147 13.96 20.17 0.12
N ARG A 148 12.65 19.98 -0.01
CA ARG A 148 11.70 20.74 -0.82
C ARG A 148 10.43 20.97 -0.01
N ASP A 149 9.95 22.21 0.02
CA ASP A 149 8.65 22.54 0.58
C ASP A 149 7.53 22.07 -0.38
N THR A 150 7.04 20.86 -0.13
CA THR A 150 6.06 20.15 -0.96
C THR A 150 4.76 19.93 -0.21
N ALA A 151 3.66 19.79 -0.94
CA ALA A 151 2.34 19.73 -0.33
C ALA A 151 2.11 18.42 0.44
N LEU A 152 2.64 17.30 -0.06
CA LEU A 152 2.42 15.95 0.47
C LEU A 152 3.67 15.34 1.13
N ASP A 153 4.73 16.12 1.31
CA ASP A 153 5.99 15.71 1.94
C ASP A 153 6.63 14.48 1.29
N MET A 154 6.59 14.35 -0.04
CA MET A 154 7.14 13.18 -0.73
C MET A 154 8.67 13.22 -0.76
N GLY A 155 9.31 12.06 -0.55
CA GLY A 155 10.77 11.95 -0.57
C GLY A 155 11.34 10.55 -0.66
N PHE A 156 12.52 10.43 -1.27
CA PHE A 156 13.31 9.20 -1.32
C PHE A 156 13.84 8.78 0.06
N TRP A 157 14.36 7.55 0.18
CA TRP A 157 14.75 6.94 1.46
C TRP A 157 13.61 6.95 2.49
N CYS A 158 12.38 6.82 2.00
CA CYS A 158 11.15 7.04 2.74
C CYS A 158 11.16 8.36 3.54
N GLN A 159 11.39 9.47 2.83
CA GLN A 159 11.55 10.80 3.44
C GLN A 159 12.76 10.87 4.39
N GLY A 160 13.83 10.12 4.08
CA GLY A 160 15.04 10.01 4.90
C GLY A 160 14.94 9.08 6.13
N ARG A 161 13.79 8.43 6.36
CA ARG A 161 13.56 7.53 7.50
C ARG A 161 14.21 6.15 7.33
N ASP A 162 14.50 5.74 6.10
CA ASP A 162 15.29 4.55 5.80
C ASP A 162 16.44 4.87 4.85
N VAL A 163 17.62 5.09 5.41
CA VAL A 163 18.84 5.45 4.66
C VAL A 163 19.42 4.32 3.80
N ASN A 164 18.91 3.09 3.91
CA ASN A 164 19.43 1.94 3.17
C ASN A 164 18.70 1.71 1.83
N THR A 165 17.46 2.21 1.69
CA THR A 165 16.64 1.96 0.50
C THR A 165 16.39 3.25 -0.27
N GLU A 166 17.35 3.66 -1.10
CA GLU A 166 17.27 4.90 -1.89
C GLU A 166 15.96 5.03 -2.67
N ARG A 167 15.49 3.95 -3.31
CA ARG A 167 14.38 3.96 -4.27
C ARG A 167 13.00 3.95 -3.61
N LEU A 168 12.95 3.87 -2.29
CA LEU A 168 11.72 3.93 -1.52
C LEU A 168 11.22 5.38 -1.46
N LEU A 169 10.33 5.74 -2.38
CA LEU A 169 9.75 7.07 -2.49
C LEU A 169 8.47 7.13 -1.65
N CYS A 170 8.55 7.60 -0.41
CA CYS A 170 7.36 7.67 0.46
C CYS A 170 6.70 9.04 0.36
N VAL A 171 5.42 9.09 0.72
CA VAL A 171 4.59 10.30 0.82
C VAL A 171 3.91 10.34 2.19
N ASN A 172 3.50 11.52 2.64
CA ASN A 172 2.56 11.64 3.74
C ASN A 172 1.20 11.04 3.34
N GLN A 173 0.95 9.81 3.76
CA GLN A 173 -0.23 9.03 3.42
C GLN A 173 -1.54 9.71 3.82
N ALA A 174 -1.55 10.39 4.98
CA ALA A 174 -2.74 11.06 5.47
C ALA A 174 -3.11 12.24 4.57
N LYS A 175 -2.13 13.09 4.21
CA LYS A 175 -2.33 14.19 3.27
C LYS A 175 -2.76 13.67 1.90
N ALA A 176 -2.06 12.66 1.37
CA ALA A 176 -2.37 12.08 0.06
C ALA A 176 -3.79 11.49 0.01
N ALA A 177 -4.22 10.76 1.05
CA ALA A 177 -5.57 10.24 1.17
C ALA A 177 -6.63 11.35 1.30
N GLN A 178 -6.33 12.43 2.05
CA GLN A 178 -7.23 13.58 2.18
C GLN A 178 -7.48 14.28 0.84
N PHE A 179 -6.43 14.54 0.06
CA PHE A 179 -6.58 15.11 -1.27
C PHE A 179 -7.24 14.12 -2.25
N GLY A 180 -6.91 12.84 -2.18
CA GLY A 180 -7.54 11.80 -2.99
C GLY A 180 -9.05 11.70 -2.77
N ALA A 181 -9.52 11.95 -1.55
CA ALA A 181 -10.94 11.95 -1.19
C ALA A 181 -11.75 13.11 -1.79
N LEU A 182 -11.10 14.09 -2.45
CA LEU A 182 -11.80 15.12 -3.22
C LEU A 182 -12.38 14.57 -4.53
N ALA A 183 -11.83 13.46 -5.05
CA ALA A 183 -12.34 12.81 -6.24
C ALA A 183 -13.52 11.88 -5.92
N PRO A 184 -14.43 11.63 -6.88
CA PRO A 184 -15.58 10.73 -6.68
C PRO A 184 -15.14 9.30 -6.36
N GLU A 185 -15.68 8.74 -5.27
CA GLU A 185 -15.60 7.31 -4.87
C GLU A 185 -14.26 6.61 -5.16
N ALA A 186 -13.15 7.24 -4.76
CA ALA A 186 -11.80 6.74 -5.02
C ALA A 186 -11.60 5.27 -4.57
N ASP A 187 -11.38 4.36 -5.52
CA ASP A 187 -11.04 2.96 -5.23
C ASP A 187 -9.56 2.79 -4.94
N GLN A 188 -8.73 3.57 -5.64
CA GLN A 188 -7.28 3.58 -5.45
C GLN A 188 -6.76 5.01 -5.59
N VAL A 189 -5.90 5.41 -4.65
CA VAL A 189 -5.10 6.64 -4.75
C VAL A 189 -3.66 6.29 -5.08
N ILE A 190 -3.08 6.96 -6.07
CA ILE A 190 -1.66 6.89 -6.44
C ILE A 190 -1.05 8.29 -6.33
N ALA A 191 0.00 8.43 -5.55
CA ALA A 191 0.75 9.67 -5.46
C ALA A 191 1.92 9.71 -6.46
N LEU A 192 1.98 10.75 -7.28
CA LEU A 192 3.08 10.95 -8.24
C LEU A 192 4.02 12.04 -7.77
N GLY A 193 5.30 11.73 -7.61
CA GLY A 193 6.34 12.73 -7.31
C GLY A 193 6.86 13.39 -8.58
N ASN A 194 7.09 14.70 -8.56
CA ASN A 194 7.74 15.43 -9.65
C ASN A 194 9.25 15.10 -9.70
N THR A 195 9.59 13.91 -10.19
CA THR A 195 10.97 13.45 -10.33
C THR A 195 11.11 12.46 -11.49
N ALA A 196 12.28 12.49 -12.13
CA ALA A 196 12.69 11.49 -13.12
C ALA A 196 13.47 10.31 -12.50
N LYS A 197 13.95 10.46 -11.26
CA LYS A 197 14.66 9.40 -10.54
C LYS A 197 13.68 8.26 -10.28
N TYR A 198 14.01 7.06 -10.75
CA TYR A 198 13.18 5.88 -10.51
C TYR A 198 12.97 5.66 -9.00
N GLY A 199 11.73 5.37 -8.63
CA GLY A 199 11.33 4.96 -7.28
C GLY A 199 9.82 4.97 -7.11
N GLY A 200 9.40 4.38 -6.00
CA GLY A 200 8.01 4.21 -5.60
C GLY A 200 7.93 3.37 -4.34
N ALA A 201 6.73 3.25 -3.80
CA ALA A 201 6.45 2.52 -2.58
C ALA A 201 5.03 1.97 -2.60
N GLY A 202 4.86 0.82 -1.97
CA GLY A 202 3.56 0.20 -1.75
C GLY A 202 2.88 0.59 -0.45
N GLY A 203 1.62 0.19 -0.33
CA GLY A 203 0.77 0.39 0.84
C GLY A 203 -0.52 1.17 0.54
N GLY A 204 -1.15 1.74 1.56
CA GLY A 204 -2.50 2.33 1.45
C GLY A 204 -2.65 3.35 0.31
N VAL A 205 -1.67 4.25 0.16
CA VAL A 205 -1.44 5.05 -1.05
C VAL A 205 -0.13 4.59 -1.67
N ALA A 206 -0.24 4.03 -2.87
CA ALA A 206 0.91 3.70 -3.70
C ALA A 206 1.59 4.97 -4.21
N THR A 207 2.90 4.93 -4.40
CA THR A 207 3.66 6.07 -4.94
C THR A 207 4.48 5.67 -6.16
N ALA A 208 4.70 6.63 -7.06
CA ALA A 208 5.56 6.45 -8.22
C ALA A 208 6.24 7.76 -8.64
N ALA A 209 7.44 7.67 -9.20
CA ALA A 209 8.08 8.78 -9.90
C ALA A 209 7.29 9.17 -11.16
N GLY A 210 6.81 10.41 -11.22
CA GLY A 210 5.93 10.89 -12.29
C GLY A 210 6.60 10.96 -13.65
N ALA A 211 7.87 11.37 -13.71
CA ALA A 211 8.63 11.51 -14.96
C ALA A 211 9.46 10.25 -15.30
N ASN A 212 9.12 9.08 -14.73
CA ASN A 212 9.84 7.83 -14.96
C ASN A 212 8.90 6.74 -15.51
N ALA A 213 9.20 6.26 -16.73
CA ALA A 213 8.36 5.29 -17.42
C ALA A 213 8.40 3.87 -16.82
N GLN A 214 9.43 3.53 -16.04
CA GLN A 214 9.50 2.23 -15.38
C GLN A 214 8.65 2.19 -14.10
N ALA A 215 8.37 3.36 -13.49
CA ALA A 215 7.61 3.44 -12.25
C ALA A 215 6.13 3.08 -12.42
N GLY A 216 5.59 3.04 -13.64
CA GLY A 216 4.20 2.60 -13.86
C GLY A 216 3.93 1.15 -13.50
N GLN A 217 4.95 0.29 -13.58
CA GLN A 217 4.82 -1.11 -13.17
C GLN A 217 4.54 -1.27 -11.67
N ILE A 218 4.96 -0.29 -10.85
CA ILE A 218 4.65 -0.25 -9.41
C ILE A 218 3.13 -0.14 -9.23
N ALA A 219 2.49 0.81 -9.91
CA ALA A 219 1.04 0.98 -9.85
C ALA A 219 0.27 -0.28 -10.27
N VAL A 220 0.76 -1.00 -11.29
CA VAL A 220 0.15 -2.25 -11.76
C VAL A 220 0.22 -3.33 -10.67
N HIS A 221 1.36 -3.48 -10.00
CA HIS A 221 1.53 -4.41 -8.87
C HIS A 221 0.59 -4.07 -7.71
N GLU A 222 0.57 -2.82 -7.26
CA GLU A 222 -0.25 -2.36 -6.13
C GLU A 222 -1.75 -2.53 -6.38
N LEU A 223 -2.20 -2.30 -7.62
CA LEU A 223 -3.58 -2.55 -8.01
C LEU A 223 -3.95 -4.04 -7.99
N GLY A 224 -2.96 -4.94 -8.10
CA GLY A 224 -3.14 -6.36 -7.84
C GLY A 224 -3.65 -6.63 -6.42
N HIS A 225 -3.12 -5.91 -5.43
CA HIS A 225 -3.58 -6.00 -4.05
C HIS A 225 -4.96 -5.37 -3.87
N SER A 226 -5.13 -4.11 -4.26
CA SER A 226 -6.34 -3.34 -3.91
C SER A 226 -7.58 -3.75 -4.69
N ILE A 227 -7.41 -4.19 -5.95
CA ILE A 227 -8.53 -4.66 -6.77
C ILE A 227 -8.68 -6.18 -6.65
N GLY A 228 -7.60 -6.92 -6.92
CA GLY A 228 -7.65 -8.38 -7.05
C GLY A 228 -7.57 -9.15 -5.72
N GLY A 229 -7.26 -8.47 -4.61
CA GLY A 229 -7.00 -9.12 -3.34
C GLY A 229 -5.83 -10.10 -3.39
N LEU A 230 -4.87 -9.85 -4.30
CA LEU A 230 -3.71 -10.72 -4.50
C LEU A 230 -2.72 -10.58 -3.34
N ALA A 231 -2.04 -11.67 -3.02
CA ALA A 231 -0.86 -11.66 -2.17
C ALA A 231 0.39 -11.40 -3.01
N ASP A 232 1.45 -10.97 -2.33
CA ASP A 232 2.80 -11.04 -2.87
C ASP A 232 3.25 -12.49 -3.10
N GLU A 233 3.93 -12.70 -4.21
CA GLU A 233 4.45 -14.00 -4.64
C GLU A 233 5.95 -14.14 -4.37
N TYR A 234 6.61 -13.12 -3.82
CA TYR A 234 7.97 -13.25 -3.32
C TYR A 234 8.03 -13.93 -1.94
N ASP A 235 9.14 -14.61 -1.67
CA ASP A 235 9.27 -15.68 -0.68
C ASP A 235 10.25 -15.33 0.47
N TYR A 236 10.41 -14.04 0.74
CA TYR A 236 11.31 -13.50 1.74
C TYR A 236 10.67 -12.31 2.49
N PRO A 237 11.11 -11.98 3.71
CA PRO A 237 12.33 -12.45 4.39
C PRO A 237 12.14 -13.63 5.36
N TYR A 238 10.94 -14.18 5.49
CA TYR A 238 10.65 -15.21 6.50
C TYR A 238 10.96 -16.62 5.97
N ASP A 239 11.29 -17.54 6.90
CA ASP A 239 11.69 -18.89 6.54
C ASP A 239 10.49 -19.81 6.26
N ARG A 240 9.77 -20.26 7.28
CA ARG A 240 8.65 -21.21 7.11
C ARG A 240 7.34 -20.66 7.66
N TYR A 241 6.29 -20.73 6.85
CA TYR A 241 4.93 -20.45 7.28
C TYR A 241 4.37 -21.64 8.08
N SER A 242 3.70 -21.36 9.20
CA SER A 242 3.08 -22.36 10.08
C SER A 242 1.61 -22.06 10.39
N GLY A 243 0.99 -21.14 9.65
CA GLY A 243 -0.41 -20.77 9.82
C GLY A 243 -1.36 -21.63 8.97
N GLY A 244 -2.62 -21.21 8.88
CA GLY A 244 -3.65 -21.86 8.07
C GLY A 244 -3.68 -21.37 6.62
N GLU A 245 -4.65 -21.87 5.85
CA GLU A 245 -4.81 -21.49 4.45
C GLU A 245 -4.98 -19.96 4.29
N PRO A 246 -4.15 -19.29 3.44
CA PRO A 246 -4.32 -17.87 3.15
C PRO A 246 -5.69 -17.57 2.52
N PHE A 247 -6.14 -16.31 2.58
CA PHE A 247 -7.38 -15.92 1.90
C PHE A 247 -7.15 -15.60 0.41
N GLU A 248 -6.00 -15.00 0.12
CA GLU A 248 -5.61 -14.49 -1.19
C GLU A 248 -5.61 -15.61 -2.24
N PRO A 249 -6.11 -15.37 -3.46
CA PRO A 249 -6.36 -16.44 -4.43
C PRO A 249 -5.06 -17.02 -5.02
N ASN A 250 -3.98 -16.24 -5.06
CA ASN A 250 -2.68 -16.62 -5.63
C ASN A 250 -1.65 -17.14 -4.60
N ALA A 251 -2.09 -17.46 -3.37
CA ALA A 251 -1.24 -18.10 -2.36
C ALA A 251 -2.00 -19.23 -1.64
N THR A 252 -1.34 -20.37 -1.42
CA THR A 252 -1.95 -21.52 -0.72
C THR A 252 -0.96 -22.22 0.21
N ALA A 253 -1.45 -22.84 1.28
CA ALA A 253 -0.67 -23.77 2.10
C ALA A 253 -0.76 -25.22 1.58
N ASP A 254 -1.63 -25.49 0.61
CA ASP A 254 -1.79 -26.81 -0.01
C ASP A 254 -0.75 -27.03 -1.14
N PRO A 255 0.19 -27.99 -1.01
CA PRO A 255 1.22 -28.27 -2.02
C PRO A 255 0.66 -28.77 -3.35
N SER A 256 -0.62 -29.14 -3.43
CA SER A 256 -1.27 -29.54 -4.68
C SER A 256 -1.70 -28.35 -5.55
N GLY A 257 -1.72 -27.12 -5.01
CA GLY A 257 -2.22 -25.94 -5.73
C GLY A 257 -3.75 -25.96 -5.90
N ALA A 258 -4.48 -26.54 -4.93
CA ALA A 258 -5.92 -26.81 -5.04
C ALA A 258 -6.77 -25.58 -5.46
N LYS A 259 -6.41 -24.38 -4.97
CA LYS A 259 -7.07 -23.10 -5.31
C LYS A 259 -7.15 -22.83 -6.81
N TRP A 260 -6.14 -23.23 -7.57
CA TRP A 260 -6.05 -23.03 -9.01
C TRP A 260 -5.93 -24.35 -9.77
N SER A 261 -6.49 -25.43 -9.22
CA SER A 261 -6.48 -26.77 -9.81
C SER A 261 -6.93 -26.81 -11.27
N ARG A 262 -7.89 -25.95 -11.66
CA ARG A 262 -8.36 -25.81 -13.05
C ARG A 262 -7.27 -25.39 -14.04
N TYR A 263 -6.22 -24.71 -13.58
CA TYR A 263 -5.15 -24.17 -14.40
C TYR A 263 -3.87 -25.01 -14.39
N LEU A 264 -3.74 -26.01 -13.52
CA LEU A 264 -2.51 -26.80 -13.39
C LEU A 264 -2.07 -27.38 -14.74
N GLY A 265 -0.79 -27.17 -15.07
CA GLY A 265 -0.17 -27.58 -16.32
C GLY A 265 -0.41 -26.65 -17.51
N GLN A 266 -1.22 -25.61 -17.39
CA GLN A 266 -1.46 -24.64 -18.46
C GLN A 266 -0.34 -23.61 -18.55
N THR A 267 -0.04 -23.16 -19.77
CA THR A 267 0.82 -21.98 -19.98
C THR A 267 0.10 -20.72 -19.54
N SER A 268 0.80 -19.86 -18.82
CA SER A 268 0.29 -18.64 -18.21
C SER A 268 0.83 -17.39 -18.94
N PRO A 269 0.10 -16.25 -18.98
CA PRO A 269 0.53 -15.02 -19.66
C PRO A 269 1.90 -14.49 -19.21
N ASP A 270 2.27 -14.67 -17.94
CA ASP A 270 3.62 -14.32 -17.42
C ASP A 270 4.77 -15.12 -18.07
N GLY A 271 4.45 -16.10 -18.91
CA GLY A 271 5.39 -16.99 -19.61
C GLY A 271 5.67 -18.29 -18.86
N GLY A 272 5.18 -18.44 -17.63
CA GLY A 272 5.30 -19.64 -16.81
C GLY A 272 4.30 -20.74 -17.18
N THR A 273 4.44 -21.88 -16.51
CA THR A 273 3.42 -22.94 -16.45
C THR A 273 2.78 -22.90 -15.07
N VAL A 274 1.46 -23.06 -15.00
CA VAL A 274 0.78 -23.06 -13.71
C VAL A 274 1.06 -24.38 -12.98
N GLY A 275 1.49 -24.27 -11.73
CA GLY A 275 1.85 -25.36 -10.84
C GLY A 275 1.69 -24.93 -9.39
N ALA A 276 2.35 -25.61 -8.46
CA ALA A 276 2.45 -25.19 -7.06
C ALA A 276 3.93 -25.00 -6.73
N TYR A 277 4.42 -23.76 -6.85
CA TYR A 277 5.82 -23.41 -6.65
C TYR A 277 5.99 -22.98 -5.19
N GLU A 278 6.82 -23.69 -4.41
CA GLU A 278 7.05 -23.35 -3.01
C GLU A 278 7.69 -21.96 -2.89
N GLY A 279 7.22 -21.20 -1.90
CA GLY A 279 7.61 -19.82 -1.63
C GLY A 279 6.53 -18.82 -2.09
N SER A 280 5.96 -18.07 -1.15
CA SER A 280 5.07 -16.94 -1.42
C SER A 280 4.76 -16.19 -0.12
N ARG A 281 4.12 -15.02 -0.24
CA ARG A 281 3.61 -14.24 0.91
C ARG A 281 4.68 -14.03 1.97
N TYR A 282 5.90 -13.74 1.52
CA TYR A 282 7.10 -13.47 2.32
C TYR A 282 7.75 -14.68 3.00
N TYR A 283 7.26 -15.90 2.77
CA TYR A 283 7.80 -17.13 3.36
C TYR A 283 8.44 -18.01 2.31
N ARG A 284 9.66 -18.46 2.59
CA ARG A 284 10.42 -19.36 1.72
C ARG A 284 9.80 -20.75 1.60
N TYR A 285 9.19 -21.24 2.69
CA TYR A 285 8.62 -22.58 2.77
C TYR A 285 7.21 -22.59 3.36
N GLY A 286 6.43 -23.61 3.00
CA GLY A 286 5.10 -23.87 3.56
C GLY A 286 3.95 -23.09 2.93
N LEU A 287 4.23 -22.21 1.98
CA LEU A 287 3.24 -21.60 1.08
C LEU A 287 3.67 -21.77 -0.36
N TYR A 288 2.71 -21.73 -1.28
CA TYR A 288 2.92 -21.94 -2.72
C TYR A 288 2.30 -20.80 -3.52
N ARG A 289 2.92 -20.47 -4.65
CA ARG A 289 2.42 -19.55 -5.70
C ARG A 289 2.10 -20.33 -6.99
N PRO A 290 1.26 -19.79 -7.89
CA PRO A 290 0.78 -20.51 -9.06
C PRO A 290 1.81 -20.62 -10.20
N THR A 291 2.75 -19.70 -10.32
CA THR A 291 3.79 -19.72 -11.37
C THR A 291 5.16 -19.43 -10.79
N GLU A 292 6.23 -19.75 -11.52
CA GLU A 292 7.59 -19.43 -11.06
C GLU A 292 7.75 -17.91 -10.84
N ASN A 293 7.16 -17.07 -11.69
CA ASN A 293 7.18 -15.62 -11.56
C ASN A 293 5.87 -14.98 -12.06
N SER A 294 5.60 -13.75 -11.65
CA SER A 294 4.52 -12.89 -12.14
C SER A 294 4.79 -11.46 -11.68
N ILE A 295 3.96 -10.51 -12.09
CA ILE A 295 4.08 -9.13 -11.58
C ILE A 295 3.94 -9.04 -10.04
N MET A 296 3.27 -10.00 -9.40
CA MET A 296 3.18 -10.07 -7.94
C MET A 296 4.47 -10.57 -7.27
N ARG A 297 5.49 -10.94 -8.04
CA ARG A 297 6.83 -11.34 -7.55
C ARG A 297 7.94 -10.42 -8.05
N THR A 298 7.89 -10.00 -9.31
CA THR A 298 8.92 -9.16 -9.95
C THR A 298 8.26 -8.24 -10.98
N LEU A 299 8.60 -6.95 -10.96
CA LEU A 299 8.07 -6.00 -11.94
C LEU A 299 8.48 -6.34 -13.38
N GLY A 300 7.73 -5.80 -14.35
CA GLY A 300 7.99 -6.00 -15.79
C GLY A 300 7.52 -7.37 -16.31
N ARG A 301 6.62 -8.02 -15.56
CA ARG A 301 5.95 -9.27 -15.93
C ARG A 301 4.45 -9.02 -16.08
N GLU A 302 3.74 -9.94 -16.72
CA GLU A 302 2.28 -9.96 -16.66
C GLU A 302 1.79 -10.62 -15.35
N PHE A 303 0.51 -10.43 -15.03
CA PHE A 303 -0.16 -11.28 -14.05
C PHE A 303 -0.18 -12.73 -14.56
N ASN A 304 -0.04 -13.68 -13.65
CA ASN A 304 -0.34 -15.08 -13.96
C ASN A 304 -1.85 -15.30 -14.15
N LEU A 305 -2.24 -16.48 -14.66
CA LEU A 305 -3.66 -16.81 -14.91
C LEU A 305 -4.54 -16.61 -13.68
N VAL A 306 -4.07 -17.00 -12.49
CA VAL A 306 -4.82 -16.89 -11.23
C VAL A 306 -5.01 -15.42 -10.85
N GLY A 307 -3.93 -14.64 -10.91
CA GLY A 307 -3.96 -13.21 -10.64
C GLY A 307 -4.87 -12.45 -11.63
N ARG A 308 -4.75 -12.76 -12.93
CA ARG A 308 -5.57 -12.13 -13.97
C ARG A 308 -7.05 -12.46 -13.81
N GLU A 309 -7.38 -13.71 -13.46
CA GLU A 309 -8.76 -14.10 -13.19
C GLU A 309 -9.32 -13.36 -11.99
N ALA A 310 -8.60 -13.32 -10.87
CA ALA A 310 -9.04 -12.60 -9.67
C ALA A 310 -9.29 -11.11 -9.93
N MET A 311 -8.41 -10.46 -10.71
CA MET A 311 -8.61 -9.08 -11.15
C MET A 311 -9.87 -8.91 -12.00
N VAL A 312 -10.13 -9.83 -12.93
CA VAL A 312 -11.34 -9.81 -13.77
C VAL A 312 -12.61 -10.05 -12.94
N ASP A 313 -12.57 -10.95 -11.97
CA ASP A 313 -13.70 -11.23 -11.10
C ASP A 313 -14.01 -10.04 -10.18
N ALA A 314 -12.98 -9.35 -9.69
CA ALA A 314 -13.13 -8.07 -9.00
C ALA A 314 -13.79 -7.02 -9.90
N PHE A 315 -13.38 -6.93 -11.17
CA PHE A 315 -14.02 -6.03 -12.13
C PHE A 315 -15.51 -6.34 -12.29
N LYS A 316 -15.86 -7.60 -12.53
CA LYS A 316 -17.26 -8.03 -12.63
C LYS A 316 -18.05 -7.80 -11.36
N THR A 317 -17.42 -7.91 -10.21
CA THR A 317 -18.07 -7.64 -8.93
C THR A 317 -18.42 -6.16 -8.81
N LYS A 318 -17.54 -5.24 -9.19
CA LYS A 318 -17.86 -3.81 -9.14
C LYS A 318 -18.80 -3.37 -10.26
N ILE A 319 -18.69 -3.96 -11.45
CA ILE A 319 -19.36 -3.48 -12.67
C ILE A 319 -20.43 -4.49 -13.11
N PRO A 320 -21.72 -4.25 -12.81
CA PRO A 320 -22.79 -5.20 -13.15
C PRO A 320 -22.93 -5.45 -14.66
N GLU A 321 -22.53 -4.49 -15.50
CA GLU A 321 -22.66 -4.54 -16.97
C GLU A 321 -21.84 -5.67 -17.63
N ILE A 322 -20.82 -6.20 -16.94
CA ILE A 322 -19.90 -7.23 -17.46
C ILE A 322 -20.00 -8.57 -16.73
N ARG A 323 -21.03 -8.75 -15.89
CA ARG A 323 -21.31 -10.02 -15.21
C ARG A 323 -21.91 -11.06 -16.15
#